data_AF-A0A7S1ZRA6-F1
#
_entry.id   AF-A0A7S1ZRA6-F1
#
_cell.length_a   1.000
_cell.length_b   1.000
_cell.length_c   1.000
_cell.angle_alpha   90.00
_cell.angle_beta   90.00
_cell.angle_gamma   90.00
#
_symmetry.space_group_name_H-M   'P 1'
#
loop_
_entity.id
_entity.type
_entity.pdbx_description
1 polymer ?
#
loop_
_entity_poly.entity_id
_entity_poly.type
_entity_poly.pdbx_seq_one_letter_code
_entity_poly.pdbx_strand_id
1 'polypeptide(L)'
;CERDHPDGTSTCVFFAVDGRVPPVLIRTAQRDRLIHRRLLVAIDAWPADSPYPLGHYVRTIGDAGDKSVETEVLLHEHDIPCDPFPARVLACLPPEDYEITYEGTGRLDLRHLP
;
A
#
# COMPACT_ATOMS: atom_id res chain seq x y z
N CYS A 1 7.74 -1.14 -26.09
CA CYS A 1 9.17 -0.80 -26.32
C CYS A 1 9.99 -1.45 -25.22
N GLU A 2 10.48 -2.65 -25.50
CA GLU A 2 11.31 -3.44 -24.58
C GLU A 2 12.77 -3.27 -24.98
N ARG A 3 13.67 -3.19 -24.00
CA ARG A 3 15.11 -3.22 -24.24
C ARG A 3 15.71 -4.31 -23.38
N ASP A 4 16.13 -5.38 -24.04
CA ASP A 4 16.91 -6.44 -23.41
C ASP A 4 18.36 -6.00 -23.26
N HIS A 5 18.95 -6.36 -22.13
CA HIS A 5 20.32 -6.03 -21.79
C HIS A 5 21.16 -7.32 -21.80
N PRO A 6 22.46 -7.22 -22.08
CA PRO A 6 23.35 -8.39 -22.19
C PRO A 6 23.50 -9.19 -20.90
N ASP A 7 23.10 -8.62 -19.76
CA ASP A 7 23.07 -9.28 -18.45
C ASP A 7 21.80 -10.10 -18.20
N GLY A 8 20.91 -10.23 -19.19
CA GLY A 8 19.67 -11.00 -19.10
C GLY A 8 18.55 -10.25 -18.38
N THR A 9 18.72 -8.95 -18.11
CA THR A 9 17.66 -8.08 -17.61
C THR A 9 16.95 -7.37 -18.76
N SER A 10 15.67 -7.07 -18.58
CA SER A 10 14.90 -6.29 -19.55
C SER A 10 14.41 -5.01 -18.88
N THR A 11 14.43 -3.90 -19.63
CA THR A 11 13.75 -2.68 -19.21
C THR A 11 12.31 -2.72 -19.66
N CYS A 12 11.40 -2.63 -18.69
CA CYS A 12 9.97 -2.60 -18.88
C CYS A 12 9.40 -1.23 -18.51
N VAL A 13 8.24 -0.91 -19.07
CA VAL A 13 7.49 0.30 -18.75
C VAL A 13 6.42 -0.06 -17.72
N PHE A 14 6.41 0.63 -16.60
CA PHE A 14 5.40 0.56 -15.57
C PHE A 14 4.42 1.73 -15.72
N PHE A 15 3.12 1.42 -15.68
CA PHE A 15 2.06 2.42 -15.67
C PHE A 15 1.48 2.48 -14.27
N ALA A 16 1.57 3.67 -13.65
CA ALA A 16 0.91 3.93 -12.39
C ALA A 16 -0.62 3.87 -12.55
N VAL A 17 -1.33 3.65 -11.44
CA VAL A 17 -2.80 3.66 -11.44
C VAL A 17 -3.31 5.10 -11.53
N ASP A 18 -2.69 6.06 -10.83
CA ASP A 18 -2.86 7.49 -11.10
C ASP A 18 -2.24 7.89 -12.45
N GLY A 19 -3.11 8.23 -13.40
CA GLY A 19 -2.73 8.69 -14.74
C GLY A 19 -2.01 10.05 -14.79
N ARG A 20 -1.88 10.76 -13.67
CA ARG A 20 -1.03 11.97 -13.56
C ARG A 20 0.45 11.64 -13.47
N VAL A 21 0.79 10.43 -13.00
CA VAL A 21 2.17 9.99 -12.89
C VAL A 21 2.62 9.48 -14.26
N PRO A 22 3.73 10.00 -14.81
CA PRO A 22 4.24 9.53 -16.10
C PRO A 22 4.67 8.06 -16.00
N PRO A 23 4.67 7.32 -17.13
CA PRO A 23 5.16 5.94 -17.13
C PRO A 23 6.61 5.86 -16.63
N VAL A 24 6.88 4.89 -15.76
CA VAL A 24 8.19 4.72 -15.10
C VAL A 24 8.94 3.57 -15.78
N LEU A 25 10.23 3.74 -16.04
CA LEU A 25 11.09 2.68 -16.54
C LEU A 25 11.66 1.87 -15.37
N ILE A 26 11.44 0.56 -15.41
CA ILE A 26 11.95 -0.39 -14.42
C ILE A 26 12.84 -1.42 -15.11
N ARG A 27 13.96 -1.78 -14.48
CA ARG A 27 14.85 -2.85 -14.95
C ARG A 27 14.60 -4.10 -14.11
N THR A 28 14.32 -5.22 -14.77
CA THR A 28 13.98 -6.47 -14.08
C THR A 28 14.43 -7.70 -14.86
N ALA A 29 14.84 -8.76 -14.16
CA ALA A 29 15.05 -10.10 -14.74
C ALA A 29 13.80 -11.00 -14.60
N GLN A 30 12.77 -10.55 -13.88
CA GLN A 30 11.59 -11.35 -13.52
C GLN A 30 10.32 -10.85 -14.21
N ARG A 31 10.44 -10.39 -15.46
CA ARG A 31 9.35 -9.83 -16.25
C ARG A 31 8.07 -10.68 -16.18
N ASP A 32 8.18 -11.97 -16.48
CA ASP A 32 7.02 -12.87 -16.58
C ASP A 32 6.25 -13.00 -15.28
N ARG A 33 6.91 -12.78 -14.12
CA ARG A 33 6.27 -12.80 -12.80
C ARG A 33 5.58 -11.48 -12.46
N LEU A 34 6.02 -10.38 -13.04
CA LEU A 34 5.52 -9.04 -12.75
C LEU A 34 4.33 -8.65 -13.64
N ILE A 35 4.23 -9.26 -14.83
CA ILE A 35 3.09 -9.05 -15.72
C ILE A 35 1.80 -9.56 -15.05
N HIS A 36 0.68 -8.84 -15.28
CA HIS A 36 -0.64 -9.13 -14.70
C HIS A 36 -0.72 -9.06 -13.17
N ARG A 37 0.25 -8.42 -12.52
CA ARG A 37 0.27 -8.18 -11.07
C ARG A 37 0.14 -6.69 -10.78
N ARG A 38 -0.41 -6.36 -9.60
CA ARG A 38 -0.33 -5.02 -9.01
C ARG A 38 0.99 -4.89 -8.27
N LEU A 39 1.76 -3.88 -8.63
CA LEU A 39 3.14 -3.68 -8.16
C LEU A 39 3.26 -2.33 -7.47
N LEU A 40 4.13 -2.28 -6.46
CA LEU A 40 4.63 -1.05 -5.90
C LEU A 40 6.00 -0.74 -6.50
N VAL A 41 6.12 0.44 -7.10
CA VAL A 41 7.34 0.94 -7.74
C VAL A 41 7.69 2.29 -7.13
N ALA A 42 8.96 2.48 -6.78
CA ALA A 42 9.48 3.75 -6.32
C ALA A 42 10.28 4.43 -7.44
N ILE A 43 10.12 5.75 -7.58
CA ILE A 43 10.88 6.56 -8.53
C ILE A 43 12.20 6.96 -7.87
N ASP A 44 13.31 6.66 -8.53
CA ASP A 44 14.66 6.91 -8.00
C ASP A 44 15.27 8.18 -8.58
N ALA A 45 15.20 8.33 -9.91
CA ALA A 45 15.84 9.42 -10.63
C ALA A 45 15.07 9.78 -11.90
N TRP A 46 15.19 11.03 -12.32
CA TRP A 46 14.71 11.48 -13.61
C TRP A 46 15.83 12.19 -14.37
N PRO A 47 16.64 11.43 -15.13
CA PRO A 47 17.70 11.99 -15.96
C PRO A 47 17.15 12.98 -17.00
N ALA A 48 17.84 14.10 -17.23
CA ALA A 48 17.38 15.15 -18.15
C ALA A 48 17.34 14.70 -19.62
N ASP A 49 18.09 13.67 -19.97
CA ASP A 49 18.13 13.02 -21.27
C ASP A 49 17.03 11.95 -21.45
N SER A 50 16.28 11.64 -20.39
CA SER A 50 15.21 10.65 -20.41
C SER A 50 13.82 11.30 -20.30
N PRO A 51 12.89 11.00 -21.23
CA PRO A 51 11.51 11.46 -21.12
C PRO A 51 10.72 10.74 -20.02
N TYR A 52 11.25 9.63 -19.48
CA TYR A 52 10.61 8.82 -18.45
C TYR A 52 11.51 8.73 -17.21
N PRO A 53 10.95 8.80 -15.99
CA PRO A 53 11.69 8.54 -14.78
C PRO A 53 12.16 7.08 -14.70
N LEU A 54 13.29 6.88 -14.04
CA LEU A 54 13.81 5.59 -13.65
C LEU A 54 13.30 5.24 -12.25
N GLY A 55 12.90 3.99 -12.06
CA GLY A 55 12.49 3.49 -10.77
C GLY A 55 12.87 2.03 -10.56
N HIS A 56 12.60 1.55 -9.37
CA HIS A 56 12.81 0.15 -9.00
C HIS A 56 11.54 -0.48 -8.45
N TYR A 57 11.45 -1.79 -8.64
CA TYR A 57 10.41 -2.61 -8.04
C TYR A 57 10.63 -2.74 -6.53
N VAL A 58 9.60 -2.44 -5.75
CA VAL A 58 9.62 -2.56 -4.28
C VAL A 58 8.99 -3.88 -3.85
N ARG A 59 7.73 -4.11 -4.22
CA ARG A 59 6.99 -5.35 -3.91
C ARG A 59 5.79 -5.57 -4.82
N THR A 60 5.33 -6.80 -4.88
CA THR A 60 4.05 -7.18 -5.49
C THR A 60 2.97 -7.12 -4.43
N ILE A 61 1.86 -6.43 -4.73
CA ILE A 61 0.67 -6.38 -3.89
C ILE A 61 -0.16 -7.65 -4.12
N GLY A 62 -0.39 -8.02 -5.39
CA GLY A 62 -1.09 -9.25 -5.72
C GLY A 62 -1.47 -9.38 -7.19
N ASP A 63 -2.39 -10.30 -7.49
CA ASP A 63 -2.98 -10.48 -8.82
C ASP A 63 -3.86 -9.30 -9.23
N ALA A 64 -3.71 -8.82 -10.46
CA ALA A 64 -4.61 -7.80 -10.99
C ALA A 64 -6.02 -8.38 -11.17
N GLY A 65 -7.03 -7.61 -10.78
CA GLY A 65 -8.44 -8.03 -10.84
C GLY A 65 -8.95 -8.77 -9.60
N ASP A 66 -8.09 -9.11 -8.64
CA ASP A 66 -8.55 -9.58 -7.33
C ASP A 66 -9.12 -8.42 -6.50
N LYS A 67 -10.33 -8.58 -5.97
CA LYS A 67 -11.02 -7.52 -5.22
C LYS A 67 -10.22 -7.00 -4.02
N SER A 68 -9.57 -7.90 -3.27
CA SER A 68 -8.81 -7.51 -2.08
C SER A 68 -7.56 -6.71 -2.46
N VAL A 69 -6.88 -7.12 -3.52
CA VAL A 69 -5.69 -6.45 -4.07
C VAL A 69 -6.04 -5.06 -4.61
N GLU A 70 -7.12 -4.94 -5.39
CA GLU A 70 -7.57 -3.64 -5.92
C GLU A 70 -8.00 -2.69 -4.80
N THR A 71 -8.57 -3.21 -3.72
CA THR A 71 -8.91 -2.41 -2.53
C THR A 71 -7.65 -1.90 -1.83
N GLU A 72 -6.63 -2.75 -1.65
CA GLU A 72 -5.35 -2.33 -1.05
C GLU A 72 -4.64 -1.27 -1.92
N VAL A 73 -4.62 -1.45 -3.24
CA VAL A 73 -4.06 -0.46 -4.17
C VAL A 73 -4.76 0.89 -4.01
N LEU A 74 -6.09 0.91 -3.98
CA LEU A 74 -6.86 2.15 -3.81
C LEU A 74 -6.55 2.85 -2.48
N LEU A 75 -6.48 2.10 -1.38
CA LEU A 75 -6.14 2.66 -0.07
C LEU A 75 -4.73 3.24 -0.06
N HIS A 76 -3.79 2.58 -0.73
CA HIS A 76 -2.42 3.05 -0.85
C HIS A 76 -2.32 4.33 -1.69
N GLU A 77 -3.04 4.43 -2.80
CA GLU A 77 -3.04 5.65 -3.63
C GLU A 77 -3.57 6.90 -2.92
N HIS A 78 -4.47 6.71 -1.95
CA HIS A 78 -5.05 7.79 -1.16
C HIS A 78 -4.32 8.03 0.17
N ASP A 79 -3.14 7.41 0.38
CA ASP A 79 -2.36 7.48 1.63
C ASP A 79 -3.21 7.15 2.87
N ILE A 80 -4.13 6.19 2.75
CA ILE A 80 -4.98 5.73 3.85
C ILE A 80 -4.30 4.55 4.54
N PRO A 81 -3.84 4.70 5.80
CA PRO A 81 -3.20 3.61 6.52
C PRO A 81 -4.23 2.52 6.85
N CYS A 82 -4.04 1.32 6.30
CA CYS A 82 -4.89 0.16 6.52
C CYS A 82 -4.20 -0.96 7.33
N ASP A 83 -3.04 -0.67 7.91
CA ASP A 83 -2.30 -1.60 8.75
C ASP A 83 -3.02 -1.85 10.08
N PRO A 84 -2.86 -3.06 10.67
CA PRO A 84 -3.38 -3.34 11.99
C PRO A 84 -2.76 -2.42 13.05
N PHE A 85 -3.52 -2.11 14.11
CA PHE A 85 -3.02 -1.30 15.20
C PHE A 85 -1.79 -1.93 15.85
N PRO A 86 -0.72 -1.15 16.11
CA PRO A 86 0.47 -1.67 16.73
C PRO A 86 0.21 -2.07 18.19
N ALA A 87 0.97 -3.04 18.71
CA ALA A 87 0.79 -3.58 20.06
C ALA A 87 0.76 -2.50 21.15
N ARG A 88 1.53 -1.41 21.00
CA ARG A 88 1.53 -0.27 21.94
C ARG A 88 0.17 0.45 22.02
N VAL A 89 -0.57 0.50 20.91
CA VAL A 89 -1.90 1.13 20.86
C VAL A 89 -2.94 0.17 21.42
N LEU A 90 -2.82 -1.13 21.10
CA LEU A 90 -3.66 -2.18 21.68
C LEU A 90 -3.48 -2.29 23.20
N ALA A 91 -2.29 -2.03 23.72
CA ALA A 91 -2.02 -2.02 25.17
C ALA A 91 -2.73 -0.88 25.93
N CYS A 92 -3.24 0.14 25.23
CA CYS A 92 -4.06 1.21 25.83
C CYS A 92 -5.54 0.83 25.91
N LEU A 93 -5.95 -0.31 25.34
CA LEU A 93 -7.32 -0.78 25.45
C LEU A 93 -7.60 -1.17 26.91
N PRO A 94 -8.84 -0.98 27.39
CA PRO A 94 -9.26 -1.57 28.65
C PRO A 94 -9.08 -3.10 28.59
N PRO A 95 -8.93 -3.75 29.75
CA PRO A 95 -8.81 -5.20 29.78
C PRO A 95 -10.10 -5.85 29.24
N GLU A 96 -10.00 -7.10 28.79
CA GLU A 96 -11.12 -7.80 28.15
C GLU A 96 -12.32 -8.01 29.10
N ASP A 97 -12.04 -8.09 30.41
CA ASP A 97 -13.01 -8.22 31.49
C ASP A 97 -13.48 -6.86 32.05
N TYR A 98 -13.47 -5.81 31.21
CA TYR A 98 -13.90 -4.48 31.63
C TYR A 98 -15.36 -4.48 32.10
N GLU A 99 -15.55 -4.30 33.42
CA GLU A 99 -16.84 -4.04 34.03
C GLU A 99 -17.04 -2.55 34.30
N ILE A 100 -18.29 -2.10 34.12
CA ILE A 100 -18.69 -0.73 34.43
C ILE A 100 -18.71 -0.57 35.95
N THR A 101 -17.60 -0.11 36.52
CA THR A 101 -17.50 0.31 37.91
C THR A 101 -17.95 1.76 38.02
N TYR A 102 -18.91 2.03 38.91
CA TYR A 102 -19.48 3.36 39.14
C TYR A 102 -18.61 4.24 40.06
N GLU A 103 -17.33 3.93 40.18
CA GLU A 103 -16.41 4.65 41.04
C GLU A 103 -15.88 5.90 40.31
N GLY A 104 -16.69 6.98 40.28
CA GLY A 104 -16.16 8.32 40.03
C GLY A 104 -17.02 9.32 39.22
N THR A 105 -17.40 10.41 39.91
CA THR A 105 -17.53 11.80 39.44
C THR A 105 -18.39 12.12 38.20
N GLY A 106 -19.65 12.53 38.44
CA GLY A 106 -20.41 13.41 37.55
C GLY A 106 -21.28 12.77 36.47
N ARG A 107 -21.29 11.44 36.32
CA ARG A 107 -22.16 10.72 35.38
C ARG A 107 -23.47 10.30 36.07
N LEU A 108 -24.62 10.59 35.45
CA LEU A 108 -25.94 10.24 35.97
C LEU A 108 -26.32 8.81 35.54
N ASP A 109 -26.76 7.99 36.49
CA ASP A 109 -27.26 6.65 36.22
C ASP A 109 -28.72 6.66 35.80
N LEU A 110 -28.99 6.23 34.57
CA LEU A 110 -30.33 6.18 33.97
C LEU A 110 -30.86 4.75 33.79
N ARG A 111 -30.18 3.73 34.29
CA ARG A 111 -30.61 2.32 34.14
C ARG A 111 -31.93 1.99 34.85
N HIS A 112 -32.41 2.90 35.69
CA HIS A 112 -33.68 2.82 36.40
C HIS A 112 -34.86 3.41 35.62
N LEU A 113 -34.60 4.08 34.49
CA LEU A 113 -35.66 4.61 33.65
C LEU A 113 -36.39 3.48 32.90
N PRO A 114 -37.72 3.58 32.74
CA PRO A 114 -38.55 2.57 32.06
C PRO A 114 -38.28 2.48 30.55
#